data_AF-A0A0R3MJH8-F1
#
_entry.id   AF-A0A0R3MJH8-F1
#
_cell.length_a   1.000
_cell.length_b   1.000
_cell.length_c   1.000
_cell.angle_alpha   90.00
_cell.angle_beta   90.00
_cell.angle_gamma   90.00
#
_symmetry.space_group_name_H-M   'P 1'
#
loop_
_entity.id
_entity.type
_entity.pdbx_description
1 polymer ?
#
loop_
_entity_poly.entity_id
_entity_poly.type
_entity_poly.pdbx_seq_one_letter_code
_entity_poly.pdbx_strand_id
1 'polypeptide(L)'
;MTWKGKWRNQYGSIVDITDDANRRISGTFKTALRDSGFYGQEIPVGGIHQGDCISFVAGGETAAGDAAVSYTGLLRDGKMETMWFVVVDSAIRAPTEGAPGKKEKLNWWRSISTNADTFERM
;
A
#
# COMPACT_ATOMS: atom_id res chain seq x y z
N MET A 1 -10.37 18.92 9.95
CA MET A 1 -10.16 17.46 10.14
C MET A 1 -8.68 17.19 10.32
N THR A 2 -8.35 16.11 11.02
CA THR A 2 -6.97 15.61 11.11
C THR A 2 -6.93 14.20 10.52
N TRP A 3 -5.99 13.94 9.62
CA TRP A 3 -5.72 12.63 9.05
C TRP A 3 -4.91 11.75 10.01
N LYS A 4 -4.21 12.39 10.96
CA LYS A 4 -3.43 11.72 12.01
C LYS A 4 -4.27 10.67 12.75
N GLY A 5 -3.66 9.51 13.01
CA GLY A 5 -4.26 8.36 13.67
C GLY A 5 -4.13 7.07 12.87
N LYS A 6 -4.60 5.98 13.48
CA LYS A 6 -4.64 4.65 12.88
C LYS A 6 -5.94 4.44 12.12
N TRP A 7 -5.81 3.88 10.92
CA TRP A 7 -6.94 3.53 10.06
C TRP A 7 -6.79 2.08 9.61
N ARG A 8 -7.88 1.32 9.67
CA ARG A 8 -7.92 -0.10 9.34
C ARG A 8 -8.83 -0.34 8.14
N ASN A 9 -8.33 -1.02 7.11
CA ASN A 9 -9.14 -1.38 5.95
C ASN A 9 -10.02 -2.63 6.19
N GLN A 10 -10.86 -2.95 5.21
CA GLN A 10 -11.76 -4.11 5.23
C GLN A 10 -11.04 -5.47 5.36
N TYR A 11 -9.73 -5.52 5.05
CA TYR A 11 -8.90 -6.73 5.19
C TYR A 11 -8.14 -6.77 6.53
N GLY A 12 -8.24 -5.73 7.36
CA GLY A 12 -7.51 -5.62 8.62
C GLY A 12 -6.10 -5.01 8.51
N SER A 13 -5.70 -4.54 7.33
CA SER A 13 -4.44 -3.80 7.15
C SER A 13 -4.55 -2.43 7.79
N ILE A 14 -3.44 -1.90 8.30
CA ILE A 14 -3.41 -0.66 9.08
C ILE A 14 -2.48 0.35 8.41
N VAL A 15 -2.96 1.58 8.23
CA VAL A 15 -2.13 2.76 8.02
C VAL A 15 -2.13 3.59 9.30
N ASP A 16 -0.96 3.92 9.82
CA ASP A 16 -0.77 4.77 11.00
C ASP A 16 -0.17 6.10 10.55
N ILE A 17 -1.01 7.14 10.46
CA ILE A 17 -0.57 8.48 10.08
C ILE A 17 -0.10 9.18 11.34
N THR A 18 1.21 9.43 11.45
CA THR A 18 1.84 10.05 12.62
C THR A 18 2.02 11.56 12.44
N ASP A 19 2.06 12.05 11.20
CA ASP A 19 2.05 13.47 10.87
C ASP A 19 1.18 13.80 9.66
N ASP A 20 0.40 14.87 9.79
CA ASP A 20 -0.43 15.47 8.74
C ASP A 20 -0.22 16.99 8.62
N ALA A 21 0.87 17.52 9.18
CA ALA A 21 1.17 18.95 9.13
C ALA A 21 1.56 19.41 7.71
N ASN A 22 1.32 20.69 7.41
CA ASN A 22 1.78 21.34 6.17
C ASN A 22 1.37 20.62 4.88
N ARG A 23 0.18 19.98 4.88
CA ARG A 23 -0.35 19.19 3.74
C ARG A 23 0.50 17.98 3.37
N ARG A 24 1.38 17.53 4.26
CA ARG A 24 2.20 16.32 4.08
C ARG A 24 1.68 15.22 4.99
N ILE A 25 1.70 13.99 4.49
CA ILE A 25 1.40 12.79 5.25
C ILE A 25 2.71 12.07 5.50
N SER A 26 2.96 11.67 6.76
CA SER A 26 3.97 10.67 7.09
C SER A 26 3.40 9.68 8.10
N GLY A 27 3.90 8.45 8.04
CA GLY A 27 3.35 7.35 8.82
C GLY A 27 3.95 6.01 8.45
N THR A 28 3.23 4.94 8.81
CA THR A 28 3.58 3.58 8.42
C THR A 28 2.37 2.81 7.90
N PHE A 29 2.63 1.74 7.15
CA PHE A 29 1.62 0.81 6.66
C PHE A 29 2.02 -0.62 7.00
N LYS A 30 1.03 -1.41 7.41
CA LYS A 30 1.17 -2.84 7.69
C LYS A 30 0.00 -3.59 7.08
N THR A 31 0.30 -4.48 6.13
CA THR A 31 -0.69 -5.34 5.50
C THR A 31 -1.10 -6.51 6.41
N ALA A 32 -2.38 -6.86 6.37
CA ALA A 32 -2.91 -8.10 6.98
C ALA A 32 -2.98 -9.26 5.97
N LEU A 33 -2.82 -8.98 4.67
CA LEU A 33 -2.92 -9.95 3.59
C LEU A 33 -1.65 -10.80 3.52
N ARG A 34 -1.78 -12.12 3.72
CA ARG A 34 -0.66 -13.08 3.74
C ARG A 34 0.03 -13.26 2.40
N ASP A 35 -0.69 -12.99 1.32
CA ASP A 35 -0.24 -13.05 -0.07
C ASP A 35 0.34 -11.71 -0.56
N SER A 36 0.36 -10.68 0.28
CA SER A 36 1.06 -9.43 -0.03
C SER A 36 2.57 -9.59 0.07
N GLY A 37 3.32 -8.99 -0.86
CA GLY A 37 4.78 -8.95 -0.81
C GLY A 37 5.34 -8.24 0.44
N PHE A 38 4.54 -7.38 1.09
CA PHE A 38 4.89 -6.69 2.32
C PHE A 38 4.44 -7.43 3.59
N TYR A 39 3.89 -8.65 3.49
CA TYR A 39 3.40 -9.37 4.66
C TYR A 39 4.49 -9.56 5.72
N GLY A 40 4.14 -9.32 6.98
CA GLY A 40 5.07 -9.37 8.11
C GLY A 40 5.94 -8.12 8.27
N GLN A 41 5.85 -7.14 7.38
CA GLN A 41 6.61 -5.90 7.43
C GLN A 41 5.75 -4.72 7.87
N GLU A 42 6.42 -3.71 8.45
CA GLU A 42 5.87 -2.36 8.62
C GLU A 42 6.72 -1.42 7.76
N ILE A 43 6.10 -0.75 6.80
CA ILE A 43 6.80 0.05 5.79
C ILE A 43 6.44 1.54 5.92
N PRO A 44 7.38 2.46 5.64
CA PRO A 44 7.11 3.89 5.74
C PRO A 44 6.10 4.34 4.69
N VAL A 45 5.26 5.30 5.08
CA VAL A 45 4.29 5.99 4.23
C VAL A 45 4.68 7.45 4.09
N GLY A 46 4.60 7.98 2.87
CA GLY A 46 4.73 9.40 2.57
C GLY A 46 3.66 9.88 1.60
N GLY A 47 3.14 11.10 1.78
CA GLY A 47 2.06 11.59 0.94
C GLY A 47 1.71 13.06 1.13
N ILE A 48 0.54 13.44 0.60
CA ILE A 48 -0.05 14.77 0.73
C ILE A 48 -1.54 14.67 1.02
N HIS A 49 -2.12 15.77 1.51
CA HIS A 49 -3.56 15.93 1.63
C HIS A 49 -3.99 17.38 1.33
N GLN A 50 -5.25 17.54 0.97
CA GLN A 50 -5.90 18.85 0.78
C GLN A 50 -7.37 18.73 1.16
N GLY A 51 -7.73 19.27 2.33
CA GLY A 51 -9.08 19.11 2.88
C GLY A 51 -9.40 17.63 3.06
N ASP A 52 -10.49 17.18 2.41
CA ASP A 52 -10.96 15.81 2.49
C ASP A 52 -10.28 14.87 1.49
N CYS A 53 -9.38 15.35 0.63
CA CYS A 53 -8.62 14.50 -0.30
C CYS A 53 -7.25 14.13 0.27
N ILE A 54 -6.82 12.88 0.04
CA ILE A 54 -5.53 12.37 0.49
C ILE A 54 -4.88 11.51 -0.61
N SER A 55 -3.55 11.55 -0.70
CA SER A 55 -2.78 10.59 -1.49
C SER A 55 -1.50 10.24 -0.76
N PHE A 56 -1.17 8.96 -0.68
CA PHE A 56 0.05 8.50 -0.02
C PHE A 56 0.61 7.23 -0.68
N VAL A 57 1.91 7.03 -0.53
CA VAL A 57 2.64 5.90 -1.09
C VAL A 57 3.37 5.19 0.04
N ALA A 58 3.39 3.86 -0.03
CA ALA A 58 4.27 3.00 0.75
C ALA A 58 5.10 2.14 -0.20
N GLY A 59 6.38 1.92 0.10
CA GLY A 59 7.24 1.14 -0.79
C GLY A 59 8.46 0.57 -0.06
N GLY A 60 9.05 -0.45 -0.67
CA GLY A 60 10.21 -1.15 -0.12
C GLY A 60 10.52 -2.44 -0.87
N GLU A 61 11.53 -3.17 -0.37
CA GLU A 61 11.90 -4.48 -0.89
C GLU A 61 10.94 -5.57 -0.36
N THR A 62 10.56 -6.48 -1.24
CA THR A 62 9.78 -7.68 -0.92
C THR A 62 10.60 -8.94 -1.22
N ALA A 63 10.10 -10.10 -0.78
CA ALA A 63 10.70 -11.39 -1.15
C ALA A 63 10.77 -11.60 -2.67
N ALA A 64 9.87 -10.97 -3.45
CA ALA A 64 9.84 -11.08 -4.91
C ALA A 64 10.68 -10.02 -5.62
N GLY A 65 10.96 -8.88 -4.99
CA GLY A 65 11.61 -7.71 -5.59
C GLY A 65 11.07 -6.39 -5.04
N ASP A 66 11.41 -5.27 -5.68
CA ASP A 66 10.95 -3.95 -5.26
C ASP A 66 9.47 -3.76 -5.57
N ALA A 67 8.75 -3.17 -4.61
CA ALA A 67 7.34 -2.85 -4.78
C ALA A 67 7.00 -1.46 -4.21
N ALA A 68 5.97 -0.85 -4.77
CA ALA A 68 5.35 0.36 -4.23
C ALA A 68 3.84 0.27 -4.40
N VAL A 69 3.09 0.68 -3.38
CA VAL A 69 1.64 0.85 -3.41
C VAL A 69 1.32 2.33 -3.24
N SER A 70 0.51 2.87 -4.13
CA SER A 70 -0.02 4.23 -4.02
C SER A 70 -1.51 4.16 -3.75
N TYR A 71 -1.97 4.91 -2.76
CA TYR A 71 -3.37 5.14 -2.44
C TYR A 71 -3.73 6.58 -2.77
N THR A 72 -4.90 6.80 -3.36
CA THR A 72 -5.50 8.12 -3.56
C THR A 72 -6.98 8.03 -3.27
N GLY A 73 -7.51 8.96 -2.50
CA GLY A 73 -8.87 8.87 -2.03
C GLY A 73 -9.37 10.12 -1.34
N LEU A 74 -10.49 9.96 -0.63
CA LEU A 74 -11.14 11.03 0.10
C LEU A 74 -11.80 10.55 1.39
N LEU A 75 -12.03 11.46 2.31
CA LEU A 75 -12.80 11.25 3.52
C LEU A 75 -14.29 11.46 3.22
N ARG A 76 -15.10 10.44 3.45
CA ARG A 76 -16.57 10.51 3.31
C ARG A 76 -17.22 9.67 4.39
N ASP A 77 -18.22 10.24 5.05
CA ASP A 77 -18.98 9.56 6.09
C ASP A 77 -18.10 8.94 7.19
N GLY A 78 -16.99 9.62 7.51
CA GLY A 78 -16.01 9.18 8.52
C GLY A 78 -15.02 8.11 8.04
N LYS A 79 -15.09 7.68 6.77
CA LYS A 79 -14.22 6.66 6.17
C LYS A 79 -13.28 7.24 5.15
N MET A 80 -12.06 6.70 5.08
CA MET A 80 -11.10 6.99 4.03
C MET A 80 -11.34 6.03 2.87
N GLU A 81 -12.03 6.50 1.84
CA GLU A 81 -12.36 5.75 0.63
C GLU A 81 -11.25 5.94 -0.40
N THR A 82 -10.53 4.88 -0.76
CA THR A 82 -9.34 4.95 -1.61
C THR A 82 -9.40 4.02 -2.81
N MET A 83 -8.86 4.47 -3.93
CA MET A 83 -8.34 3.58 -4.98
C MET A 83 -6.83 3.44 -4.77
N TRP A 84 -6.29 2.28 -5.09
CA TRP A 84 -4.86 2.04 -5.06
C TRP A 84 -4.35 1.36 -6.31
N PHE A 85 -3.07 1.56 -6.61
CA PHE A 85 -2.33 0.72 -7.55
C PHE A 85 -1.01 0.28 -6.92
N VAL A 86 -0.61 -0.94 -7.24
CA VAL A 86 0.70 -1.49 -6.89
C VAL A 86 1.54 -1.58 -8.15
N VAL A 87 2.80 -1.17 -8.05
CA VAL A 87 3.83 -1.46 -9.05
C VAL A 87 4.85 -2.40 -8.42
N VAL A 88 5.16 -3.51 -9.08
CA VAL A 88 6.20 -4.46 -8.68
C VAL A 88 7.23 -4.65 -9.80
N ASP A 89 8.52 -4.64 -9.49
CA ASP A 89 9.56 -4.72 -10.51
C ASP A 89 9.77 -6.15 -11.06
N SER A 90 9.44 -7.16 -10.26
CA SER A 90 9.74 -8.57 -10.50
C SER A 90 8.79 -9.50 -9.75
N ALA A 91 8.82 -10.77 -10.14
CA ALA A 91 8.08 -11.84 -9.49
C ALA A 91 8.96 -13.08 -9.34
N ILE A 92 8.61 -13.97 -8.41
CA ILE A 92 9.19 -15.31 -8.34
C ILE A 92 8.50 -16.19 -9.38
N ARG A 93 9.26 -16.72 -10.33
CA ARG A 93 8.78 -17.66 -11.35
C ARG A 93 9.60 -18.93 -11.36
N ALA A 94 8.91 -20.04 -11.60
CA ALA A 94 9.52 -21.34 -11.83
C ALA A 94 9.17 -21.79 -13.26
N PRO A 95 10.09 -22.46 -13.97
CA PRO A 95 9.84 -22.95 -15.33
C PRO A 95 8.78 -24.05 -15.35
N THR A 96 8.67 -24.83 -14.26
CA THR A 96 7.70 -25.91 -14.06
C THR A 96 7.36 -26.03 -12.58
N GLU A 97 6.22 -26.65 -12.27
CA GLU A 97 5.84 -26.97 -10.89
C GLU A 97 6.92 -27.85 -10.22
N GLY A 98 7.24 -27.54 -8.95
CA GLY A 98 8.29 -28.22 -8.19
C GLY A 98 9.73 -27.75 -8.46
N ALA A 99 9.98 -26.95 -9.49
CA ALA A 99 11.30 -26.37 -9.74
C ALA A 99 11.57 -25.15 -8.83
N PRO A 100 12.84 -24.87 -8.46
CA PRO A 100 13.18 -23.67 -7.70
C PRO A 100 12.76 -22.39 -8.43
N GLY A 101 12.04 -21.52 -7.72
CA GLY A 101 11.65 -20.21 -8.23
C GLY A 101 12.85 -19.24 -8.30
N LYS A 102 12.86 -18.38 -9.31
CA LYS A 102 13.85 -17.30 -9.48
C LYS A 102 13.14 -15.97 -9.58
N LYS A 103 13.76 -14.91 -9.06
CA LYS A 103 13.31 -13.52 -9.28
C LYS A 103 13.51 -13.19 -10.76
N GLU A 104 12.45 -12.78 -11.43
CA GLU A 104 12.47 -12.37 -12.83
C GLU A 104 11.78 -11.01 -12.98
N LYS A 105 12.41 -10.10 -13.71
CA LYS A 105 11.80 -8.81 -14.05
C LYS A 105 10.52 -9.02 -14.85
N LEU A 106 9.48 -8.28 -14.49
CA LEU A 106 8.23 -8.30 -15.22
C LEU A 106 8.28 -7.34 -16.41
N ASN A 107 7.54 -7.68 -17.47
CA ASN A 107 7.17 -6.69 -18.47
C ASN A 107 6.30 -5.61 -17.80
N TRP A 108 6.46 -4.34 -18.21
CA TRP A 108 5.74 -3.20 -17.65
C TRP A 108 4.21 -3.39 -17.55
N TRP A 109 3.58 -3.96 -18.59
CA TRP A 109 2.13 -4.18 -18.58
C TRP A 109 1.68 -5.29 -17.62
N ARG A 110 2.62 -6.08 -17.06
CA ARG A 110 2.37 -7.09 -16.02
C ARG A 110 2.79 -6.64 -14.62
N SER A 111 3.46 -5.49 -14.47
CA SER A 111 3.95 -5.02 -13.17
C SER A 111 2.92 -4.27 -12.35
N ILE A 112 1.69 -4.11 -12.84
CA ILE A 112 0.69 -3.22 -12.25
C ILE A 112 -0.55 -4.01 -11.84
N SER A 113 -1.05 -3.74 -10.63
CA SER A 113 -2.39 -4.12 -10.19
C SER A 113 -3.10 -2.93 -9.57
N THR A 114 -4.42 -2.95 -9.53
CA THR A 114 -5.24 -1.86 -8.97
C THR A 114 -6.52 -2.40 -8.34
N ASN A 115 -6.99 -1.74 -7.29
CA ASN A 115 -8.27 -2.00 -6.65
C ASN A 115 -8.67 -0.81 -5.77
N ALA A 116 -9.65 -1.01 -4.88
CA ALA A 116 -10.07 -0.04 -3.89
C ALA A 116 -10.02 -0.63 -2.47
N ASP A 117 -9.73 0.24 -1.50
CA ASP A 117 -9.77 -0.05 -0.07
C ASP A 117 -10.52 1.05 0.67
N THR A 118 -11.33 0.64 1.65
CA THR A 118 -12.05 1.53 2.55
C THR A 118 -11.44 1.39 3.94
N PHE A 119 -10.88 2.47 4.48
CA PHE A 119 -10.33 2.47 5.83
C PHE A 119 -11.24 3.17 6.82
N GLU A 120 -11.45 2.53 7.96
CA GLU A 120 -12.15 3.07 9.11
C GLU A 120 -11.16 3.46 10.19
N ARG A 121 -11.45 4.55 10.90
CA ARG A 121 -10.60 4.97 12.02
C ARG A 121 -10.68 3.96 13.16
N MET A 122 -9.53 3.67 13.78
CA MET A 122 -9.43 2.82 14.97
C MET A 122 -9.58 3.61 16.26
#